data_AF-A0A2U3N3F6-F1
#
_entry.id   AF-A0A2U3N3F6-F1
#
_cell.length_a   1.000
_cell.length_b   1.000
_cell.length_c   1.000
_cell.angle_alpha   90.00
_cell.angle_beta   90.00
_cell.angle_gamma   90.00
#
_symmetry.space_group_name_H-M   'P 1'
#
loop_
_entity.id
_entity.type
_entity.pdbx_description
1 polymer ?
#
loop_
_entity_poly.entity_id
_entity_poly.type
_entity_poly.pdbx_seq_one_letter_code
_entity_poly.pdbx_strand_id
1 'polypeptide(L)'
;MHLQPSFRQEPNPELKTWLYASGSLTQQLTELADGIFKVEPTREYFKRLTFLDSKWMRVPHQHTSWVRESLLYGCEGEAWVKAKSIFPIQSLQGRARLFKHIGKKPIGWFLFERTEPKCERRVIWLDEGWTRQSCYTWHGCKFIVQETFLPKFEQFLKQHG
;
A
#
# COMPACT_ATOMS: atom_id res chain seq x y z
N MET A 1 -4.35 -16.56 21.67
CA MET A 1 -5.49 -15.96 20.94
C MET A 1 -5.89 -16.92 19.86
N HIS A 2 -7.14 -17.37 19.89
CA HIS A 2 -7.68 -18.36 18.96
C HIS A 2 -7.77 -17.75 17.56
N LEU A 3 -7.09 -18.34 16.59
CA LEU A 3 -7.38 -18.14 15.17
C LEU A 3 -8.69 -18.88 14.89
N GLN A 4 -9.83 -18.19 15.02
CA GLN A 4 -11.07 -18.71 14.48
C GLN A 4 -10.93 -18.77 12.95
N PRO A 5 -11.39 -19.85 12.29
CA PRO A 5 -11.45 -19.89 10.85
C PRO A 5 -12.59 -18.95 10.43
N SER A 6 -12.25 -17.68 10.17
CA SER A 6 -13.18 -16.72 9.59
C SER A 6 -13.67 -17.30 8.26
N PHE A 7 -14.99 -17.37 8.07
CA PHE A 7 -15.64 -17.65 6.80
C PHE A 7 -14.79 -17.06 5.66
N ARG A 8 -14.43 -17.88 4.66
CA ARG A 8 -13.71 -17.43 3.46
C ARG A 8 -14.61 -16.43 2.73
N GLN A 9 -14.63 -15.19 3.20
CA GLN A 9 -14.87 -14.06 2.33
C GLN A 9 -13.84 -14.23 1.22
N GLU A 10 -14.32 -14.31 0.00
CA GLU A 10 -13.46 -14.15 -1.17
C GLU A 10 -13.63 -12.71 -1.66
N PRO A 11 -12.58 -12.09 -2.22
CA PRO A 11 -12.76 -10.81 -2.88
C PRO A 11 -13.68 -11.00 -4.08
N ASN A 12 -14.53 -10.00 -4.33
CA ASN A 12 -15.33 -9.99 -5.54
C ASN A 12 -14.41 -10.04 -6.80
N PRO A 13 -14.87 -10.57 -7.94
CA PRO A 13 -14.01 -10.80 -9.10
C PRO A 13 -13.33 -9.54 -9.64
N GLU A 14 -14.03 -8.40 -9.67
CA GLU A 14 -13.47 -7.12 -10.08
C GLU A 14 -12.32 -6.71 -9.16
N LEU A 15 -12.53 -6.75 -7.84
CA LEU A 15 -11.52 -6.41 -6.84
C LEU A 15 -10.32 -7.36 -6.88
N LYS A 16 -10.50 -8.64 -7.24
CA LYS A 16 -9.38 -9.57 -7.46
C LYS A 16 -8.40 -9.01 -8.49
N THR A 17 -8.87 -8.38 -9.57
CA THR A 17 -7.98 -7.78 -10.58
C THR A 17 -7.06 -6.71 -9.97
N TRP A 18 -7.60 -5.89 -9.06
CA TRP A 18 -6.86 -4.85 -8.33
C TRP A 18 -5.91 -5.40 -7.27
N LEU A 19 -6.32 -6.44 -6.54
CA LEU A 19 -5.50 -7.06 -5.50
C LEU A 19 -4.21 -7.69 -6.05
N TYR A 20 -4.28 -8.23 -7.27
CA TYR A 20 -3.17 -8.93 -7.90
C TYR A 20 -2.45 -8.13 -9.00
N ALA A 21 -2.98 -6.97 -9.40
CA ALA A 21 -2.38 -6.12 -10.42
C ALA A 21 -0.88 -5.83 -10.16
N SER A 22 -0.06 -5.98 -11.19
CA SER A 22 1.32 -5.48 -11.21
C SER A 22 1.35 -3.97 -11.43
N GLY A 23 2.50 -3.32 -11.26
CA GLY A 23 2.65 -1.89 -11.50
C GLY A 23 2.16 -0.98 -10.36
N SER A 24 1.93 0.28 -10.70
CA SER A 24 1.62 1.38 -9.76
C SER A 24 0.12 1.50 -9.51
N LEU A 25 -0.32 1.34 -8.24
CA LEU A 25 -1.72 1.60 -7.88
C LEU A 25 -2.14 3.02 -8.24
N THR A 26 -1.24 3.97 -7.98
CA THR A 26 -1.49 5.38 -8.23
C THR A 26 -1.86 5.61 -9.69
N GLN A 27 -1.11 5.00 -10.62
CA GLN A 27 -1.39 5.14 -12.04
C GLN A 27 -2.75 4.52 -12.38
N GLN A 28 -3.01 3.29 -11.94
CA GLN A 28 -4.27 2.59 -12.20
C GLN A 28 -5.49 3.34 -11.66
N LEU A 29 -5.41 3.86 -10.43
CA LEU A 29 -6.50 4.66 -9.85
C LEU A 29 -6.67 6.00 -10.56
N THR A 30 -5.58 6.61 -11.03
CA THR A 30 -5.65 7.87 -11.80
C THR A 30 -6.31 7.63 -13.15
N GLU A 31 -5.96 6.54 -13.85
CA GLU A 31 -6.57 6.15 -15.12
C GLU A 31 -8.05 5.81 -14.95
N LEU A 32 -8.41 5.05 -13.90
CA LEU A 32 -9.81 4.72 -13.59
C LEU A 32 -10.66 5.96 -13.30
N ALA A 33 -10.07 7.01 -12.72
CA ALA A 33 -10.74 8.22 -12.30
C ALA A 33 -10.60 9.37 -13.31
N ASP A 34 -10.35 9.07 -14.59
CA ASP A 34 -10.22 10.06 -15.68
C ASP A 34 -9.20 11.17 -15.37
N GLY A 35 -8.09 10.81 -14.74
CA GLY A 35 -7.02 11.73 -14.34
C GLY A 35 -7.22 12.37 -12.96
N ILE A 36 -8.35 12.16 -12.30
CA ILE A 36 -8.65 12.73 -10.97
C ILE A 36 -8.11 11.80 -9.89
N PHE A 37 -7.01 12.21 -9.24
CA PHE A 37 -6.44 11.43 -8.14
C PHE A 37 -5.89 12.33 -7.05
N LYS A 38 -6.20 12.01 -5.79
CA LYS A 38 -5.72 12.76 -4.63
C LYS A 38 -5.19 11.81 -3.55
N VAL A 39 -4.04 12.18 -2.98
CA VAL A 39 -3.51 11.57 -1.76
C VAL A 39 -3.71 12.53 -0.60
N GLU A 40 -4.27 12.02 0.49
CA GLU A 40 -4.40 12.73 1.76
C GLU A 40 -3.57 12.02 2.84
N PRO A 41 -2.42 12.56 3.25
CA PRO A 41 -1.64 12.01 4.36
C PRO A 41 -2.43 12.17 5.66
N THR A 42 -2.59 11.09 6.41
CA THR A 42 -3.39 11.08 7.65
C THR A 42 -2.53 10.99 8.90
N ARG A 43 -1.43 10.22 8.85
CA ARG A 43 -0.56 10.04 10.01
C ARG A 43 0.85 9.66 9.63
N GLU A 44 1.82 10.14 10.42
CA GLU A 44 3.21 9.69 10.36
C GLU A 44 3.70 9.38 11.77
N TYR A 45 4.40 8.26 11.95
CA TYR A 45 4.90 7.83 13.26
C TYR A 45 6.00 6.79 13.13
N PHE A 46 6.71 6.55 14.22
CA PHE A 46 7.70 5.48 14.32
C PHE A 46 7.09 4.26 15.04
N LYS A 47 7.38 3.06 14.53
CA LYS A 47 7.03 1.80 15.21
C LYS A 47 8.10 0.74 14.96
N ARG A 48 8.18 -0.26 15.83
CA ARG A 48 8.91 -1.50 15.53
C ARG A 48 8.13 -2.35 14.53
N LEU A 49 8.85 -3.11 13.71
CA LEU A 49 8.22 -4.08 12.81
C LEU A 49 7.56 -5.19 13.59
N THR A 50 6.50 -5.77 13.05
CA THR A 50 6.02 -7.06 13.55
C THR A 50 7.05 -8.14 13.24
N PHE A 51 7.04 -9.26 13.97
CA PHE A 51 7.94 -10.38 13.67
C PHE A 51 7.71 -10.91 12.25
N LEU A 52 6.45 -10.97 11.80
CA LEU A 52 6.08 -11.43 10.47
C LEU A 52 6.61 -10.50 9.37
N ASP A 53 6.47 -9.19 9.53
CA ASP A 53 6.95 -8.20 8.55
C ASP A 53 8.49 -8.13 8.52
N SER A 54 9.14 -8.26 9.68
CA SER A 54 10.60 -8.34 9.79
C SER A 54 11.16 -9.56 9.07
N LYS A 55 10.55 -10.75 9.30
CA LYS A 55 10.92 -11.98 8.60
C LYS A 55 10.69 -11.86 7.09
N TRP A 56 9.56 -11.30 6.67
CA TRP A 56 9.23 -11.13 5.26
C TRP A 56 10.20 -10.18 4.54
N MET A 57 10.50 -9.02 5.14
CA MET A 57 11.50 -8.10 4.59
C MET A 57 12.94 -8.61 4.71
N ARG A 58 13.21 -9.61 5.55
CA ARG A 58 14.56 -10.09 5.91
C ARG A 58 15.41 -9.00 6.55
N VAL A 59 14.83 -8.29 7.51
CA VAL A 59 15.50 -7.23 8.30
C VAL A 59 15.40 -7.55 9.79
N PRO A 60 16.34 -7.11 10.64
CA PRO A 60 16.27 -7.35 12.08
C PRO A 60 15.00 -6.77 12.72
N HIS A 61 14.32 -7.57 13.54
CA HIS A 61 13.06 -7.20 14.19
C HIS A 61 13.18 -6.00 15.15
N GLN A 62 14.38 -5.79 15.70
CA GLN A 62 14.67 -4.73 16.67
C GLN A 62 14.66 -3.34 16.02
N HIS A 63 14.71 -3.25 14.69
CA HIS A 63 14.78 -1.98 13.99
C HIS A 63 13.44 -1.25 14.02
N THR A 64 13.55 0.06 14.22
CA THR A 64 12.42 0.97 14.11
C THR A 64 12.18 1.32 12.65
N SER A 65 10.91 1.47 12.30
CA SER A 65 10.43 1.88 10.99
C SER A 65 9.66 3.19 11.10
N TRP A 66 9.86 4.05 10.13
CA TRP A 66 8.95 5.16 9.88
C TRP A 66 7.74 4.65 9.12
N VAL A 67 6.57 5.01 9.60
CA VAL A 67 5.29 4.63 9.03
C VAL A 67 4.57 5.88 8.58
N ARG A 68 4.00 5.79 7.39
CA ARG A 68 3.16 6.82 6.81
C ARG A 68 1.84 6.21 6.39
N GLU A 69 0.75 6.80 6.83
CA GLU A 69 -0.62 6.42 6.49
C GLU A 69 -1.24 7.55 5.66
N SER A 70 -2.02 7.16 4.65
CA SER A 70 -2.70 8.08 3.75
C SER A 70 -3.99 7.47 3.20
N LEU A 71 -4.94 8.33 2.83
CA LEU A 71 -6.13 7.96 2.06
C LEU A 71 -5.91 8.34 0.60
N LEU A 72 -6.33 7.47 -0.31
CA LEU A 72 -6.30 7.68 -1.75
C LEU A 72 -7.74 7.85 -2.24
N TYR A 73 -7.96 8.91 -3.02
CA TYR A 73 -9.25 9.29 -3.57
C TYR A 73 -9.16 9.29 -5.09
N GLY A 74 -10.21 8.80 -5.74
CA GLY A 74 -10.43 8.96 -7.17
C GLY A 74 -11.27 10.20 -7.47
N CYS A 75 -12.20 10.06 -8.41
CA CYS A 75 -13.12 11.10 -8.85
C CYS A 75 -14.26 11.39 -7.84
N GLU A 76 -14.44 10.53 -6.84
CA GLU A 76 -15.46 10.68 -5.80
C GLU A 76 -14.92 11.39 -4.54
N GLY A 77 -15.85 11.86 -3.69
CA GLY A 77 -15.51 12.53 -2.42
C GLY A 77 -15.04 11.59 -1.30
N GLU A 78 -15.20 10.28 -1.47
CA GLU A 78 -14.88 9.26 -0.47
C GLU A 78 -13.59 8.51 -0.81
N ALA A 79 -12.85 8.09 0.22
CA ALA A 79 -11.59 7.40 0.00
C ALA A 79 -11.84 6.00 -0.59
N TRP A 80 -11.09 5.68 -1.64
CA TRP A 80 -11.10 4.37 -2.27
C TRP A 80 -10.13 3.41 -1.60
N VAL A 81 -8.97 3.89 -1.18
CA VAL A 81 -7.91 3.04 -0.60
C VAL A 81 -7.31 3.70 0.63
N LYS A 82 -7.14 2.92 1.69
CA LYS A 82 -6.25 3.27 2.79
C LYS A 82 -4.88 2.68 2.53
N ALA A 83 -3.88 3.55 2.36
CA ALA A 83 -2.51 3.18 2.09
C ALA A 83 -1.64 3.37 3.33
N LYS A 84 -0.75 2.41 3.58
CA LYS A 84 0.22 2.44 4.67
C LYS A 84 1.57 1.99 4.17
N SER A 85 2.57 2.82 4.33
CA SER A 85 3.95 2.51 3.96
C SER A 85 4.83 2.42 5.18
N ILE A 86 5.64 1.37 5.25
CA ILE A 86 6.46 1.01 6.40
C ILE A 86 7.91 0.91 5.91
N PHE A 87 8.70 1.91 6.24
CA PHE A 87 10.10 2.02 5.87
C PHE A 87 10.98 1.77 7.10
N PRO A 88 11.77 0.69 7.15
CA PRO A 88 12.86 0.57 8.11
C PRO A 88 13.73 1.84 8.06
N ILE A 89 14.14 2.38 9.21
CA ILE A 89 14.92 3.65 9.22
C ILE A 89 16.19 3.56 8.37
N GLN A 90 16.83 2.39 8.35
CA GLN A 90 18.00 2.11 7.52
C GLN A 90 17.70 2.18 6.02
N SER A 91 16.48 1.86 5.61
CA SER A 91 16.01 2.02 4.23
C SER A 91 15.75 3.46 3.84
N LEU A 92 15.75 4.42 4.77
CA LEU A 92 15.53 5.85 4.50
C LEU A 92 16.85 6.61 4.43
N GLN A 93 17.77 6.08 3.62
CA GLN A 93 19.08 6.67 3.35
C GLN A 93 19.24 6.92 1.85
N GLY A 94 20.25 7.69 1.45
CA GLY A 94 20.51 7.98 0.04
C GLY A 94 19.28 8.56 -0.68
N ARG A 95 18.89 7.94 -1.81
CA ARG A 95 17.72 8.32 -2.62
C ARG A 95 16.39 8.13 -1.89
N ALA A 96 16.28 7.13 -1.01
CA ALA A 96 15.04 6.84 -0.30
C ALA A 96 14.70 7.85 0.81
N ARG A 97 15.62 8.78 1.15
CA ARG A 97 15.29 9.94 2.02
C ARG A 97 14.15 10.79 1.47
N LEU A 98 13.97 10.83 0.15
CA LEU A 98 12.90 11.60 -0.48
C LEU A 98 11.53 11.18 0.05
N PHE A 99 11.34 9.89 0.41
CA PHE A 99 10.04 9.36 0.85
C PHE A 99 9.51 10.04 2.12
N LYS A 100 10.39 10.58 2.97
CA LYS A 100 9.99 11.37 4.15
C LYS A 100 9.42 12.74 3.81
N HIS A 101 9.68 13.24 2.60
CA HIS A 101 9.38 14.61 2.20
C HIS A 101 8.40 14.71 1.04
N ILE A 102 7.76 13.60 0.65
CA ILE A 102 6.85 13.57 -0.52
C ILE A 102 5.55 14.35 -0.31
N GLY A 103 5.21 14.75 0.92
CA GLY A 103 4.07 15.63 1.17
C GLY A 103 2.75 14.98 0.74
N LYS A 104 2.08 15.49 -0.29
CA LYS A 104 0.86 14.88 -0.89
C LYS A 104 1.15 14.09 -2.18
N LYS A 105 2.42 13.90 -2.55
CA LYS A 105 2.77 13.14 -3.74
C LYS A 105 2.68 11.64 -3.45
N PRO A 106 2.10 10.84 -4.36
CA PRO A 106 2.00 9.40 -4.20
C PRO A 106 3.38 8.74 -4.24
N ILE A 107 3.58 7.74 -3.38
CA ILE A 107 4.84 6.96 -3.34
C ILE A 107 5.08 6.25 -4.68
N GLY A 108 4.01 5.74 -5.30
CA GLY A 108 4.08 5.05 -6.60
C GLY A 108 4.75 5.90 -7.68
N TRP A 109 4.53 7.21 -7.69
CA TRP A 109 5.19 8.10 -8.65
C TRP A 109 6.71 7.93 -8.62
N PHE A 110 7.32 8.03 -7.43
CA PHE A 110 8.76 7.94 -7.27
C PHE A 110 9.32 6.53 -7.44
N LEU A 111 8.50 5.51 -7.16
CA LEU A 111 8.91 4.11 -7.32
C LEU A 111 8.98 3.68 -8.78
N PHE A 112 8.09 4.20 -9.61
CA PHE A 112 7.91 3.74 -10.98
C PHE A 112 8.43 4.71 -12.05
N GLU A 113 8.89 5.92 -11.67
CA GLU A 113 9.32 6.96 -12.62
C GLU A 113 10.39 6.48 -13.62
N ARG A 114 11.34 5.62 -13.19
CA ARG A 114 12.42 5.07 -14.04
C ARG A 114 12.89 3.68 -13.64
N THR A 115 12.10 2.98 -12.82
CA THR A 115 12.47 1.67 -12.27
C THR A 115 11.26 0.79 -12.16
N GLU A 116 11.45 -0.51 -12.36
CA GLU A 116 10.47 -1.52 -11.96
C GLU A 116 10.99 -2.22 -10.70
N PRO A 117 10.57 -1.79 -9.50
CA PRO A 117 11.09 -2.34 -8.26
C PRO A 117 10.69 -3.82 -8.12
N LYS A 118 11.63 -4.65 -7.66
CA LYS A 118 11.30 -6.04 -7.31
C LYS A 118 10.25 -6.02 -6.21
N CYS A 119 9.18 -6.80 -6.40
CA CYS A 119 8.03 -6.80 -5.50
C CYS A 119 7.65 -8.25 -5.16
N GLU A 120 7.63 -8.56 -3.87
CA GLU A 120 6.94 -9.74 -3.35
C GLU A 120 5.57 -9.30 -2.84
N ARG A 121 4.49 -10.00 -3.23
CA ARG A 121 3.12 -9.62 -2.87
C ARG A 121 2.41 -10.72 -2.11
N ARG A 122 1.60 -10.32 -1.13
CA ARG A 122 0.57 -11.16 -0.51
C ARG A 122 -0.76 -10.42 -0.44
N VAL A 123 -1.85 -11.16 -0.45
CA VAL A 123 -3.22 -10.65 -0.27
C VAL A 123 -3.76 -11.22 1.03
N ILE A 124 -4.30 -10.36 1.89
CA ILE A 124 -4.85 -10.73 3.18
C ILE A 124 -6.14 -9.95 3.46
N TRP A 125 -7.01 -10.52 4.29
CA TRP A 125 -8.14 -9.80 4.86
C TRP A 125 -7.73 -9.15 6.18
N LEU A 126 -7.93 -7.84 6.30
CA LEU A 126 -7.76 -7.08 7.54
C LEU A 126 -9.12 -6.52 7.98
N ASP A 127 -9.20 -5.99 9.20
CA ASP A 127 -10.45 -5.45 9.77
C ASP A 127 -11.14 -4.40 8.87
N GLU A 128 -10.35 -3.64 8.10
CA GLU A 128 -10.85 -2.60 7.18
C GLU A 128 -11.12 -3.08 5.75
N GLY A 129 -10.82 -4.35 5.44
CA GLY A 129 -11.10 -4.97 4.14
C GLY A 129 -9.93 -5.70 3.49
N TRP A 130 -10.13 -6.07 2.21
CA TRP A 130 -9.11 -6.73 1.41
C TRP A 130 -7.89 -5.84 1.23
N THR A 131 -6.74 -6.39 1.59
CA THR A 131 -5.48 -5.67 1.60
C THR A 131 -4.46 -6.42 0.76
N ARG A 132 -3.94 -5.76 -0.26
CA ARG A 132 -2.69 -6.22 -0.89
C ARG A 132 -1.52 -5.60 -0.15
N GLN A 133 -0.54 -6.43 0.16
CA GLN A 133 0.71 -6.00 0.77
C GLN A 133 1.84 -6.32 -0.19
N SER A 134 2.65 -5.31 -0.47
CA SER A 134 3.79 -5.40 -1.37
C SER A 134 5.07 -5.06 -0.60
N CYS A 135 6.00 -6.01 -0.55
CA CYS A 135 7.37 -5.78 -0.09
C CYS A 135 8.23 -5.40 -1.30
N TYR A 136 8.57 -4.13 -1.40
CA TYR A 136 9.40 -3.62 -2.48
C TYR A 136 10.88 -3.67 -2.12
N THR A 137 11.72 -3.95 -3.11
CA THR A 137 13.16 -3.68 -3.07
C THR A 137 13.47 -2.62 -4.12
N TRP A 138 13.89 -1.44 -3.66
CA TRP A 138 14.18 -0.28 -4.51
C TRP A 138 15.53 0.33 -4.12
N HIS A 139 16.48 0.36 -5.07
CA HIS A 139 17.87 0.79 -4.82
C HIS A 139 18.50 0.13 -3.57
N GLY A 140 18.29 -1.18 -3.41
CA GLY A 140 18.79 -1.96 -2.25
C GLY A 140 18.02 -1.75 -0.94
N CYS A 141 17.10 -0.79 -0.90
CA CYS A 141 16.25 -0.52 0.26
C CYS A 141 14.98 -1.37 0.20
N LYS A 142 14.58 -1.94 1.33
CA LYS A 142 13.32 -2.69 1.45
C LYS A 142 12.30 -1.95 2.29
N PHE A 143 11.04 -1.99 1.88
CA PHE A 143 9.92 -1.43 2.62
C PHE A 143 8.61 -2.12 2.21
N ILE A 144 7.60 -2.01 3.07
CA ILE A 144 6.28 -2.57 2.82
C ILE A 144 5.33 -1.44 2.45
N VAL A 145 4.48 -1.68 1.46
CA VAL A 145 3.27 -0.91 1.18
C VAL A 145 2.08 -1.83 1.41
N GLN A 146 1.11 -1.35 2.18
CA GLN A 146 -0.18 -2.01 2.44
C GLN A 146 -1.26 -1.12 1.83
N GLU A 147 -2.08 -1.68 0.95
CA GLU A 147 -3.16 -0.98 0.27
C GLU A 147 -4.45 -1.75 0.56
N THR A 148 -5.25 -1.19 1.47
CA THR A 148 -6.56 -1.73 1.85
C THR A 148 -7.62 -1.05 1.00
N PHE A 149 -8.32 -1.83 0.18
CA PHE A 149 -9.40 -1.34 -0.65
C PHE A 149 -10.66 -1.20 0.20
N LEU A 150 -11.21 0.00 0.23
CA LEU A 150 -12.33 0.36 1.10
C LEU A 150 -13.66 0.00 0.42
N PRO A 151 -14.76 -0.17 1.19
CA PRO A 151 -16.06 -0.53 0.63
C PRO A 151 -16.55 0.41 -0.48
N LYS A 152 -16.15 1.68 -0.43
CA LYS A 152 -16.50 2.67 -1.46
C LYS A 152 -15.88 2.37 -2.82
N PHE A 153 -14.64 1.89 -2.84
CA PHE A 153 -14.03 1.44 -4.08
C PHE A 153 -14.73 0.21 -4.65
N GLU A 154 -15.10 -0.76 -3.80
CA GLU A 154 -15.85 -1.93 -4.25
C GLU A 154 -17.24 -1.56 -4.80
N GLN A 155 -17.90 -0.56 -4.21
CA GLN A 155 -19.17 -0.03 -4.72
C GLN A 155 -18.98 0.66 -6.07
N PHE A 156 -17.91 1.46 -6.21
CA PHE A 156 -17.57 2.13 -7.46
C PHE A 156 -17.36 1.13 -8.59
N LEU A 157 -16.56 0.08 -8.37
CA LEU A 157 -16.30 -0.96 -9.36
C LEU A 157 -17.60 -1.64 -9.83
N LYS A 158 -18.50 -1.99 -8.90
CA LYS A 158 -19.78 -2.63 -9.26
C LYS A 158 -20.72 -1.75 -10.10
N GLN A 159 -20.59 -0.43 -10.00
CA GLN A 159 -21.44 0.51 -10.74
C GLN A 159 -20.87 0.84 -12.12
N HIS A 160 -19.57 0.60 -12.34
CA HIS A 160 -18.84 1.02 -13.54
C HIS A 160 -18.06 -0.13 -14.22
N GLY A 161 -18.25 -1.37 -13.76
CA GLY A 161 -17.61 -2.60 -14.24
C GLY A 161 -18.48 -3.42 -15.18
#